data_AF-A0A9X4DGH3-F1
#
_entry.id   AF-A0A9X4DGH3-F1
#
_cell.length_a   1.000
_cell.length_b   1.000
_cell.length_c   1.000
_cell.angle_alpha   90.00
_cell.angle_beta   90.00
_cell.angle_gamma   90.00
#
_symmetry.space_group_name_H-M   'P 1'
#
loop_
_entity.id
_entity.type
_entity.pdbx_description
1 polymer ?
#
loop_
_entity_poly.entity_id
_entity_poly.type
_entity_poly.pdbx_seq_one_letter_code
_entity_poly.pdbx_strand_id
1 'polypeptide(L)'
;PEYPEDRLSYMFADSGIALLLTQSHLREALPIPVGLHSLDLDVEDLTGYSDANPNIDVAPQNLAYVIYTSGSTGKPKGTLLPHQNVVRLFAATQDWFRFD
;
A
#
# COMPACT_ATOMS: atom_id res chain seq x y z
N PRO A 1 10.08 -11.53 -0.96
CA PRO A 1 9.88 -10.61 0.18
C PRO A 1 10.70 -11.14 1.37
N GLU A 2 11.45 -10.28 2.07
CA GLU A 2 12.44 -10.73 3.06
C GLU A 2 11.90 -10.81 4.50
N TYR A 3 10.67 -10.37 4.75
CA TYR A 3 10.09 -10.45 6.09
C TYR A 3 9.69 -11.88 6.46
N PRO A 4 9.87 -12.27 7.75
CA PRO A 4 9.36 -13.53 8.25
C PRO A 4 7.86 -13.67 8.00
N GLU A 5 7.40 -14.90 7.75
CA GLU A 5 6.01 -15.23 7.46
C GLU A 5 5.04 -14.68 8.51
N ASP A 6 5.32 -14.89 9.80
CA ASP A 6 4.51 -14.38 10.92
C ASP A 6 4.25 -12.87 10.85
N ARG A 7 5.25 -12.11 10.38
CA ARG A 7 5.14 -10.65 10.26
C ARG A 7 4.22 -10.28 9.10
N LEU A 8 4.32 -10.98 7.97
CA LEU A 8 3.45 -10.77 6.82
C LEU A 8 2.01 -11.17 7.15
N SER A 9 1.81 -12.33 7.78
CA SER A 9 0.51 -12.80 8.27
C SER A 9 -0.17 -11.80 9.20
N TYR A 10 0.60 -11.21 10.14
CA TYR A 10 0.09 -10.15 11.00
C TYR A 10 -0.35 -8.92 10.19
N MET A 11 0.46 -8.45 9.25
CA MET A 11 0.12 -7.28 8.42
C MET A 11 -1.12 -7.51 7.56
N PHE A 12 -1.28 -8.71 6.98
CA PHE A 12 -2.50 -9.09 6.27
C PHE A 12 -3.74 -9.01 7.16
N ALA A 13 -3.67 -9.57 8.37
CA ALA A 13 -4.79 -9.57 9.31
C ALA A 13 -5.13 -8.18 9.87
N ASP A 14 -4.12 -7.35 10.15
CA ASP A 14 -4.27 -6.05 10.81
C ASP A 14 -4.69 -4.93 9.83
N SER A 15 -4.22 -4.99 8.57
CA SER A 15 -4.37 -3.89 7.61
C SER A 15 -5.77 -3.69 7.04
N GLY A 16 -6.61 -4.73 7.03
CA GLY A 16 -7.94 -4.69 6.41
C GLY A 16 -7.91 -4.49 4.89
N ILE A 17 -6.80 -4.84 4.21
CA ILE A 17 -6.73 -4.75 2.75
C ILE A 17 -7.74 -5.67 2.07
N ALA A 18 -8.32 -5.20 0.97
CA ALA A 18 -9.24 -5.96 0.14
C ALA A 18 -8.60 -6.51 -1.15
N LEU A 19 -7.44 -5.97 -1.54
CA LEU A 19 -6.72 -6.33 -2.74
C LEU A 19 -5.22 -6.37 -2.45
N LEU A 20 -4.56 -7.44 -2.87
CA LEU A 20 -3.11 -7.57 -2.91
C LEU A 20 -2.62 -7.37 -4.35
N LEU A 21 -1.65 -6.48 -4.55
CA LEU A 21 -0.88 -6.41 -5.78
C LEU A 21 0.45 -7.15 -5.55
N THR A 22 0.79 -8.11 -6.41
CA THR A 22 2.01 -8.91 -6.27
C THR A 22 2.54 -9.33 -7.65
N GLN A 23 3.57 -10.17 -7.66
CA GLN A 23 4.07 -10.86 -8.85
C GLN A 23 3.83 -12.37 -8.70
N SER A 24 3.62 -13.06 -9.81
CA SER A 24 3.24 -14.48 -9.84
C SER A 24 4.22 -15.38 -9.09
N HIS A 25 5.52 -15.16 -9.26
CA HIS A 25 6.58 -15.92 -8.59
C HIS A 25 6.64 -15.72 -7.07
N LEU A 26 5.93 -14.72 -6.51
CA LEU A 26 5.88 -14.46 -5.08
C LEU A 26 4.66 -15.08 -4.40
N ARG A 27 3.66 -15.55 -5.16
CA ARG A 27 2.40 -16.07 -4.59
C ARG A 27 2.61 -17.19 -3.59
N GLU A 28 3.45 -18.17 -3.94
CA GLU A 28 3.73 -19.32 -3.07
C GLU A 28 4.52 -18.95 -1.81
N ALA A 29 5.25 -17.83 -1.83
CA ALA A 29 6.07 -17.36 -0.72
C ALA A 29 5.32 -16.40 0.22
N LEU A 30 4.09 -16.01 -0.12
CA LEU A 30 3.29 -15.06 0.65
C LEU A 30 2.19 -15.81 1.41
N PRO A 31 1.97 -15.50 2.71
CA PRO A 31 0.86 -16.07 3.48
C PRO A 31 -0.46 -15.35 3.14
N ILE A 32 -0.88 -15.43 1.88
CA ILE A 32 -2.07 -14.74 1.36
C ILE A 32 -3.32 -15.33 2.04
N PRO A 33 -4.15 -14.52 2.72
CA PRO A 33 -5.38 -15.00 3.34
C PRO A 33 -6.36 -15.56 2.32
N VAL A 34 -7.09 -16.61 2.70
CA VAL A 34 -8.19 -17.16 1.90
C VAL A 34 -9.24 -16.08 1.65
N GLY A 35 -9.61 -15.87 0.39
CA GLY A 35 -10.60 -14.89 -0.02
C GLY A 35 -10.06 -13.48 -0.25
N LEU A 36 -8.78 -13.19 0.02
CA LEU A 36 -8.17 -11.92 -0.38
C LEU A 36 -7.99 -11.90 -1.90
N HIS A 37 -8.60 -10.92 -2.56
CA HIS A 37 -8.38 -10.73 -4.00
C HIS A 37 -6.92 -10.36 -4.25
N SER A 38 -6.31 -10.97 -5.28
CA SER A 38 -4.91 -10.74 -5.62
C SER A 38 -4.75 -10.54 -7.12
N LEU A 39 -3.94 -9.55 -7.51
CA LEU A 39 -3.61 -9.22 -8.89
C LEU A 39 -2.11 -9.39 -9.10
N ASP A 40 -1.73 -10.10 -10.16
CA ASP A 40 -0.33 -10.38 -10.48
C ASP A 40 0.15 -9.48 -11.61
N LEU A 41 0.92 -8.45 -11.25
CA LEU A 41 1.30 -7.37 -12.17
C LEU A 41 2.13 -7.84 -13.37
N ASP A 42 2.74 -9.02 -13.29
CA ASP A 42 3.58 -9.62 -14.32
C ASP A 42 2.81 -10.52 -15.30
N VAL A 43 1.52 -10.77 -15.07
CA VAL A 43 0.68 -11.62 -15.95
C VAL A 43 -0.61 -10.94 -16.40
N GLU A 44 -1.00 -9.82 -15.79
CA GLU A 44 -2.20 -9.09 -16.20
C GLU A 44 -2.06 -8.52 -17.62
N ASP A 45 -3.04 -8.81 -18.47
CA ASP A 45 -3.21 -8.15 -19.75
C ASP A 45 -4.05 -6.88 -19.57
N LEU A 46 -3.39 -5.73 -19.65
CA LEU A 46 -4.02 -4.42 -19.56
C LEU A 46 -4.49 -3.90 -20.93
N THR A 47 -4.42 -4.71 -21.99
CA THR A 47 -4.87 -4.32 -23.32
C THR A 47 -6.35 -3.95 -23.30
N GLY A 48 -6.67 -2.77 -23.84
CA GLY A 48 -8.05 -2.27 -23.92
C GLY A 48 -8.54 -1.54 -22.67
N TYR A 49 -7.73 -1.47 -21.60
CA TYR A 49 -7.99 -0.52 -20.51
C TYR A 49 -7.65 0.91 -20.95
N SER A 50 -8.28 1.89 -20.28
CA SER A 50 -8.08 3.30 -20.59
C SER A 50 -6.83 3.86 -19.93
N ASP A 51 -6.04 4.62 -20.68
CA ASP A 51 -4.94 5.43 -20.14
C ASP A 51 -5.40 6.78 -19.57
N ALA A 52 -6.70 7.08 -19.64
CA ALA A 52 -7.23 8.31 -19.08
C ALA A 52 -7.19 8.28 -17.55
N ASN A 53 -7.03 9.46 -16.94
CA ASN A 53 -7.12 9.59 -15.49
C ASN A 53 -8.45 9.02 -14.99
N PRO A 54 -8.44 8.19 -13.93
CA PRO A 54 -9.66 7.62 -13.39
C PRO A 54 -10.54 8.74 -12.84
N ASN A 55 -11.82 8.72 -13.20
CA ASN A 55 -12.79 9.66 -12.68
C ASN A 55 -13.30 9.18 -11.31
N ILE A 56 -12.51 9.42 -10.26
CA ILE A 56 -12.82 9.05 -8.88
C ILE A 56 -12.72 10.27 -7.97
N ASP A 57 -13.62 10.34 -7.00
CA ASP A 57 -13.56 11.35 -5.95
C ASP A 57 -12.61 10.88 -4.84
N VAL A 58 -11.56 11.67 -4.58
CA VAL A 58 -10.63 11.45 -3.47
C VAL A 58 -10.69 12.65 -2.53
N ALA A 59 -11.07 12.41 -1.28
CA ALA A 59 -11.06 13.41 -0.23
C ALA A 59 -9.65 13.53 0.39
N PRO A 60 -9.22 14.73 0.84
CA PRO A 60 -7.90 14.90 1.46
C PRO A 60 -7.68 14.05 2.74
N GLN A 61 -8.76 13.61 3.37
CA GLN A 61 -8.75 12.76 4.56
C GLN A 61 -8.65 11.26 4.24
N ASN A 62 -8.81 10.85 2.98
CA ASN A 62 -8.57 9.46 2.59
C ASN A 62 -7.10 9.11 2.84
N LEU A 63 -6.85 7.87 3.27
CA LEU A 63 -5.51 7.35 3.49
C LEU A 63 -4.76 7.28 2.15
N ALA A 64 -3.57 7.87 2.09
CA ALA A 64 -2.65 7.72 0.98
C ALA A 64 -1.80 6.45 1.15
N TYR A 65 -1.36 6.18 2.37
CA TYR A 65 -0.63 4.95 2.70
C TYR A 65 -0.70 4.59 4.18
N VAL A 66 -0.36 3.33 4.46
CA VAL A 66 -0.08 2.81 5.80
C VAL A 66 1.29 2.14 5.77
N ILE A 67 2.21 2.59 6.64
CA ILE A 67 3.52 1.96 6.81
C ILE A 67 3.61 1.38 8.21
N TYR A 68 3.96 0.09 8.30
CA TYR A 68 4.18 -0.60 9.56
C TYR A 68 5.57 -0.32 10.11
N THR A 69 5.62 0.16 11.35
CA THR A 69 6.86 0.38 12.10
C THR A 69 6.98 -0.58 13.26
N SER A 70 8.19 -0.77 13.80
CA SER A 70 8.38 -1.57 15.01
C SER A 70 7.66 -0.92 16.20
N GLY A 71 6.75 -1.65 16.82
CA GLY A 71 6.10 -1.20 18.05
C GLY A 71 6.98 -1.48 19.27
N SER A 72 6.96 -0.57 20.24
CA SER A 72 7.59 -0.76 21.56
C SER A 72 7.06 -1.98 22.32
N THR A 73 5.86 -2.45 21.96
CA THR A 73 5.18 -3.62 22.53
C THR A 73 5.46 -4.91 21.73
N GLY A 74 6.44 -4.91 20.82
CA GLY A 74 6.84 -6.06 20.01
C GLY A 74 5.99 -6.31 18.76
N LYS A 75 4.71 -5.89 18.75
CA LYS A 75 3.85 -5.95 17.55
C LYS A 75 4.06 -4.72 16.66
N PRO A 76 4.17 -4.89 15.32
CA PRO A 76 4.21 -3.77 14.40
C PRO A 76 2.97 -2.88 14.52
N LYS A 77 3.10 -1.58 14.27
CA LYS A 77 1.98 -0.63 14.27
C LYS A 77 1.84 0.01 12.89
N GLY A 78 0.65 -0.06 12.31
CA GLY A 78 0.31 0.64 11.07
C GLY A 78 0.22 2.14 11.31
N THR A 79 1.06 2.93 10.65
CA THR A 79 1.01 4.40 10.72
C THR A 79 0.17 4.91 9.55
N LEU A 80 -1.01 5.45 9.85
CA LEU A 80 -2.01 5.87 8.87
C LEU A 80 -1.75 7.31 8.41
N LEU A 81 -1.45 7.52 7.14
CA LEU A 81 -1.17 8.85 6.58
C LEU A 81 -2.20 9.22 5.50
N PRO A 82 -3.06 10.23 5.76
CA PRO A 82 -3.94 10.80 4.76
C PRO A 82 -3.23 11.60 3.66
N HIS A 83 -3.88 11.76 2.51
CA HIS A 83 -3.37 12.57 1.39
C HIS A 83 -2.99 14.00 1.81
N GLN A 84 -3.80 14.67 2.63
CA GLN A 84 -3.51 16.03 3.09
C GLN A 84 -2.18 16.15 3.85
N ASN A 85 -1.76 15.10 4.56
CA ASN A 85 -0.49 15.12 5.30
C ASN A 85 0.69 15.10 4.32
N VAL A 86 0.58 14.29 3.26
CA VAL A 86 1.58 14.21 2.20
C VAL A 86 1.68 15.55 1.47
N VAL A 87 0.56 16.10 1.01
CA VAL A 87 0.54 17.41 0.32
C VAL A 87 1.12 18.52 1.21
N ARG A 88 0.79 18.52 2.51
CA ARG A 88 1.36 19.48 3.46
C ARG A 88 2.88 19.35 3.57
N LEU A 89 3.44 18.14 3.55
CA LEU A 89 4.89 17.94 3.57
C LEU A 89 5.55 18.60 2.36
N PHE A 90 5.05 18.33 1.16
CA PHE A 90 5.57 18.95 -0.07
C PHE A 90 5.48 20.47 -0.01
N ALA A 91 4.30 21.02 0.32
CA ALA A 91 4.10 22.47 0.40
C ALA A 91 5.00 23.14 1.46
N ALA A 92 5.13 22.54 2.64
CA ALA A 92 5.91 23.12 3.75
C ALA A 92 7.42 23.04 3.53
N THR A 93 7.88 22.17 2.62
CA THR A 93 9.31 21.95 2.39
C THR A 93 9.76 22.34 0.97
N GLN A 94 8.88 22.96 0.18
CA GLN A 94 9.16 23.33 -1.21
C GLN A 94 10.36 24.27 -1.32
N ASP A 95 10.50 25.23 -0.41
CA ASP A 95 11.62 26.18 -0.43
C ASP A 95 12.97 25.50 -0.19
N TRP A 96 12.98 24.33 0.46
CA TRP A 96 14.20 23.58 0.77
C TRP A 96 14.54 22.55 -0.30
N PHE A 97 13.55 21.77 -0.74
CA PHE A 97 13.79 20.61 -1.60
C PHE A 97 13.43 20.84 -3.07
N ARG A 98 12.54 21.80 -3.36
CA ARG A 98 12.09 22.13 -4.73
C ARG A 98 11.67 20.88 -5.50
N PHE A 99 10.60 20.24 -5.02
CA PHE A 99 10.04 19.11 -5.75
C PHE A 99 9.43 19.65 -7.06
N ASP A 100 9.96 19.18 -8.19
CA ASP A 100 9.52 19.50 -9.56
C ASP A 100 8.43 18.52 -10.03
#